data_AF-A0A143YWU6-F1
#
_entry.id   AF-A0A143YWU6-F1
#
_cell.length_a   1.000
_cell.length_b   1.000
_cell.length_c   1.000
_cell.angle_alpha   90.00
_cell.angle_beta   90.00
_cell.angle_gamma   90.00
#
_symmetry.space_group_name_H-M   'P 1'
#
loop_
_entity.id
_entity.type
_entity.pdbx_description
1 polymer ?
#
loop_
_entity_poly.entity_id
_entity_poly.type
_entity_poly.pdbx_seq_one_letter_code
_entity_poly.pdbx_strand_id
1 'polypeptide(L)'
;MLKEARNRTDKVFKDYNDYHDRGMIKWVTAYAMDELTKSIAAGNEEALKAVPVLPQMSSLAIDKVLSEALRSNRPVSIQLNQKDRFGRQTESVVGHFKGYRAENDILIGEGWVTLETIRNVQILYEDKWFKVDVFRQAQKKEDTPKIVPHLFFDSEEQGFSEMEVSWLDDFYQGDEWIE
;
A
#
# COMPACT_ATOMS: atom_id res chain seq x y z
N MET A 1 -58.23 -32.41 49.54
CA MET A 1 -57.63 -31.09 49.23
C MET A 1 -56.16 -31.30 48.95
N LEU A 2 -55.74 -31.30 47.67
CA LEU A 2 -54.34 -31.46 47.29
C LEU A 2 -53.66 -30.09 47.36
N LYS A 3 -52.58 -30.00 48.12
CA LYS A 3 -51.80 -28.78 48.36
C LYS A 3 -50.82 -28.66 47.19
N GLU A 4 -51.02 -27.69 46.30
CA GLU A 4 -50.09 -27.47 45.18
C GLU A 4 -48.69 -27.14 45.71
N ALA A 5 -47.69 -27.87 45.21
CA ALA A 5 -46.30 -27.62 45.52
C ALA A 5 -45.85 -26.32 44.84
N ARG A 6 -45.43 -25.33 45.62
CA ARG A 6 -44.85 -24.10 45.09
C ARG A 6 -43.49 -24.42 44.46
N ASN A 7 -43.38 -24.22 43.15
CA ASN A 7 -42.12 -24.34 42.43
C ASN A 7 -41.12 -23.30 42.96
N ARG A 8 -39.96 -23.78 43.41
CA ARG A 8 -38.86 -22.92 43.86
C ARG A 8 -38.24 -22.26 42.64
N THR A 9 -38.13 -20.94 42.62
CA THR A 9 -37.45 -20.23 41.55
C THR A 9 -35.95 -20.49 41.62
N ASP A 10 -35.33 -20.85 40.49
CA ASP A 10 -33.91 -21.13 40.42
C ASP A 10 -33.08 -19.85 40.68
N LYS A 11 -31.99 -20.02 41.42
CA LYS A 11 -31.06 -18.92 41.71
C LYS A 11 -30.20 -18.68 40.49
N VAL A 12 -30.57 -17.70 39.67
CA VAL A 12 -29.74 -17.22 38.57
C VAL A 12 -28.75 -16.20 39.11
N PHE A 13 -27.47 -16.53 39.10
CA PHE A 13 -26.41 -15.58 39.42
C PHE A 13 -26.23 -14.65 38.21
N LYS A 14 -26.47 -13.35 38.42
CA LYS A 14 -26.12 -12.31 37.45
C LYS A 14 -24.77 -11.77 37.89
N ASP A 15 -23.81 -11.73 36.98
CA ASP A 15 -22.55 -11.05 37.27
C ASP A 15 -22.86 -9.57 37.52
N TYR A 16 -22.42 -9.07 38.67
CA TYR A 16 -22.66 -7.69 39.11
C TYR A 16 -21.46 -6.80 38.82
N ASN A 17 -20.38 -7.37 38.25
CA ASN A 17 -19.15 -6.67 38.03
C ASN A 17 -19.09 -6.15 36.59
N ASP A 18 -19.35 -4.86 36.40
CA ASP A 18 -19.15 -4.18 35.11
C ASP A 18 -17.67 -4.07 34.74
N TYR A 19 -16.76 -4.26 35.70
CA TYR A 19 -15.32 -4.19 35.48
C TYR A 19 -14.77 -5.54 34.99
N HIS A 20 -14.45 -5.59 33.70
CA HIS A 20 -13.59 -6.62 33.12
C HIS A 20 -12.16 -6.06 33.00
N ASP A 21 -11.18 -6.80 33.53
CA ASP A 21 -9.78 -6.42 33.40
C ASP A 21 -9.41 -6.36 31.91
N ARG A 22 -8.86 -5.22 31.46
CA ARG A 22 -8.42 -4.98 30.07
C ARG A 22 -7.19 -5.81 29.67
N GLY A 23 -6.68 -6.63 30.60
CA GLY A 23 -5.44 -7.39 30.44
C GLY A 23 -4.20 -6.50 30.55
N MET A 24 -3.02 -7.14 30.53
CA MET A 24 -1.74 -6.43 30.61
C MET A 24 -1.38 -5.78 29.27
N ILE A 25 -1.66 -4.48 29.12
CA ILE A 25 -1.10 -3.67 28.03
C ILE A 25 0.36 -3.38 28.39
N LYS A 26 1.28 -4.10 27.73
CA LYS A 26 2.72 -3.84 27.88
C LYS A 26 3.04 -2.52 27.19
N TRP A 27 3.69 -1.61 27.91
CA TRP A 27 4.23 -0.36 27.39
C TRP A 27 5.03 -0.67 26.13
N VAL A 28 4.55 -0.21 24.99
CA VAL A 28 5.20 -0.51 23.72
C VAL A 28 6.59 0.13 23.77
N THR A 29 7.62 -0.70 23.78
CA THR A 29 9.00 -0.25 23.88
C THR A 29 9.37 0.54 22.61
N ALA A 30 10.47 1.31 22.67
CA ALA A 30 10.89 2.33 21.69
C ALA A 30 10.81 1.99 20.18
N TYR A 31 10.63 0.71 19.81
CA TYR A 31 10.32 0.26 18.45
C TYR A 31 8.96 0.71 17.90
N ALA A 32 8.07 1.28 18.71
CA ALA A 32 6.81 1.89 18.23
C ALA A 32 6.90 3.39 17.93
N MET A 33 8.10 3.97 17.95
CA MET A 33 8.27 5.32 17.41
C MET A 33 8.10 5.26 15.90
N ASP A 34 7.12 6.02 15.39
CA ASP A 34 6.71 6.08 13.98
C ASP A 34 7.89 6.35 13.02
N GLU A 35 8.91 7.08 13.47
CA GLU A 35 10.13 7.33 12.69
C GLU A 35 10.95 6.06 12.43
N LEU A 36 11.08 5.17 13.42
CA LEU A 36 11.88 3.96 13.29
C LEU A 36 11.17 2.90 12.43
N THR A 37 9.85 2.80 12.55
CA THR A 37 9.04 1.87 11.75
C THR A 37 8.98 2.28 10.28
N LYS A 38 9.01 3.59 9.96
CA LYS A 38 9.09 4.08 8.57
C LYS A 38 10.30 3.55 7.82
N SER A 39 11.47 3.53 8.45
CA SER A 39 12.69 3.02 7.80
C SER A 39 12.60 1.53 7.47
N ILE A 40 11.99 0.76 8.38
CA ILE A 40 11.77 -0.69 8.21
C ILE A 40 10.71 -0.94 7.13
N ALA A 41 9.61 -0.19 7.14
CA ALA A 41 8.56 -0.27 6.13
C ALA A 41 9.11 0.09 4.74
N ALA A 42 9.84 1.19 4.60
CA ALA A 42 10.47 1.59 3.34
C ALA A 42 11.46 0.51 2.84
N GLY A 43 12.31 -0.02 3.73
CA GLY A 43 13.23 -1.10 3.37
C GLY A 43 12.51 -2.38 2.92
N ASN A 44 11.39 -2.72 3.57
CA ASN A 44 10.56 -3.86 3.16
C ASN A 44 9.88 -3.61 1.81
N GLU A 45 9.36 -2.41 1.57
CA GLU A 45 8.76 -2.02 0.30
C GLU A 45 9.78 -2.09 -0.84
N GLU A 46 10.99 -1.55 -0.65
CA GLU A 46 12.10 -1.66 -1.59
C GLU A 46 12.51 -3.13 -1.83
N ALA A 47 12.56 -3.94 -0.77
CA ALA A 47 12.91 -5.35 -0.86
C ALA A 47 11.84 -6.17 -1.62
N LEU A 48 10.56 -5.82 -1.48
CA LEU A 48 9.44 -6.47 -2.16
C LEU A 48 9.17 -5.91 -3.57
N LYS A 49 9.71 -4.73 -3.90
CA LYS A 49 9.55 -4.10 -5.22
C LYS A 49 10.11 -5.00 -6.33
N ALA A 50 9.20 -5.61 -7.08
CA ALA A 50 9.51 -6.38 -8.27
C ALA A 50 9.22 -5.55 -9.52
N VAL A 51 10.25 -4.99 -10.15
CA VAL A 51 10.11 -4.23 -11.39
C VAL A 51 9.90 -5.20 -12.56
N PRO A 52 8.77 -5.11 -13.29
CA PRO A 52 8.53 -6.00 -14.43
C PRO A 52 9.53 -5.71 -15.56
N VAL A 53 10.00 -6.78 -16.20
CA VAL A 53 10.91 -6.68 -17.34
C VAL A 53 10.07 -6.52 -18.61
N LEU A 54 10.12 -5.34 -19.23
CA LEU A 54 9.39 -5.10 -20.48
C LEU A 54 10.08 -5.81 -21.66
N PRO A 55 9.35 -6.06 -22.76
CA PRO A 55 9.94 -6.62 -23.98
C PRO A 55 10.94 -5.64 -24.60
N GLN A 56 12.01 -6.18 -25.17
CA GLN A 56 13.02 -5.39 -25.86
C GLN A 56 12.45 -4.82 -27.16
N MET A 57 12.58 -3.51 -27.34
CA MET A 57 12.15 -2.81 -28.55
C MET A 57 13.28 -2.74 -29.58
N SER A 58 12.91 -2.59 -30.85
CA SER A 58 13.87 -2.28 -31.91
C SER A 58 14.25 -0.79 -31.87
N SER A 59 15.45 -0.46 -32.32
CA SER A 59 15.93 0.93 -32.41
C SER A 59 14.96 1.82 -33.21
N LEU A 60 14.44 1.34 -34.35
CA LEU A 60 13.44 2.09 -35.13
C LEU A 60 12.14 2.36 -34.37
N ALA A 61 11.70 1.43 -33.53
CA ALA A 61 10.51 1.63 -32.70
C ALA A 61 10.78 2.65 -31.59
N ILE A 62 11.98 2.60 -30.99
CA ILE A 62 12.43 3.58 -29.99
C ILE A 62 12.43 4.99 -30.61
N ASP A 63 13.03 5.17 -31.79
CA ASP A 63 13.09 6.47 -32.45
C ASP A 63 11.70 7.02 -32.78
N LYS A 64 10.76 6.16 -33.20
CA LYS A 64 9.36 6.56 -33.41
C LYS A 64 8.72 7.07 -32.13
N VAL A 65 8.86 6.33 -31.03
CA VAL A 65 8.31 6.73 -29.73
C VAL A 65 8.94 8.02 -29.22
N LEU A 66 10.26 8.18 -29.34
CA LEU A 66 10.95 9.42 -28.95
C LEU A 66 10.49 10.61 -29.79
N SER A 67 10.30 10.43 -31.11
CA SER A 67 9.80 11.47 -31.99
C SER A 67 8.37 11.89 -31.65
N GLU A 68 7.53 10.94 -31.24
CA GLU A 68 6.16 11.19 -30.79
C GLU A 68 6.14 11.90 -29.44
N ALA A 69 7.00 11.48 -28.50
CA ALA A 69 7.18 12.14 -27.21
C ALA A 69 7.61 13.60 -27.37
N LEU A 70 8.54 13.88 -28.29
CA LEU A 70 9.00 15.22 -28.60
C LEU A 70 7.86 16.08 -29.18
N ARG A 71 7.09 15.52 -30.13
CA ARG A 71 5.96 16.22 -30.76
C ARG A 71 4.85 16.53 -29.77
N SER A 72 4.57 15.60 -28.85
CA SER A 72 3.52 15.75 -27.84
C SER A 72 4.00 16.49 -26.59
N ASN A 73 5.30 16.78 -26.47
CA ASN A 73 5.96 17.35 -25.30
C ASN A 73 5.59 16.62 -24.01
N ARG A 74 5.71 15.28 -24.02
CA ARG A 74 5.34 14.42 -22.88
C ARG A 74 6.56 13.76 -22.26
N PRO A 75 6.50 13.47 -20.95
CA PRO A 75 7.53 12.67 -20.31
C PRO A 75 7.49 11.22 -20.83
N VAL A 76 8.68 10.64 -20.92
CA VAL A 76 8.90 9.25 -21.29
C VAL A 76 9.44 8.47 -20.10
N SER A 77 8.98 7.23 -19.97
CA SER A 77 9.52 6.22 -19.08
C SER A 77 10.46 5.30 -19.86
N ILE A 78 11.71 5.22 -19.44
CA ILE A 78 12.77 4.49 -20.15
C ILE A 78 13.30 3.40 -19.24
N GLN A 79 13.15 2.14 -19.65
CA GLN A 79 13.76 1.01 -18.98
C GLN A 79 15.11 0.70 -19.64
N LEU A 80 16.16 0.59 -18.83
CA LEU A 80 17.49 0.20 -19.27
C LEU A 80 17.67 -1.32 -19.20
N ASN A 81 18.62 -1.86 -19.94
CA ASN A 81 19.04 -3.27 -19.85
C ASN A 81 19.97 -3.55 -18.65
N GLN A 82 20.14 -2.57 -17.76
CA GLN A 82 20.99 -2.69 -16.58
C GLN A 82 20.28 -3.46 -15.47
N LYS A 83 21.02 -4.35 -14.83
CA LYS A 83 20.58 -5.09 -13.65
C LYS A 83 21.36 -4.62 -12.44
N ASP A 84 20.69 -4.57 -11.31
CA ASP A 84 21.29 -4.28 -10.02
C ASP A 84 22.16 -5.46 -9.53
N ARG A 85 22.96 -5.25 -8.48
CA ARG A 85 23.79 -6.28 -7.81
C ARG A 85 23.00 -7.51 -7.42
N PHE A 86 21.72 -7.35 -7.10
CA PHE A 86 20.81 -8.43 -6.74
C PHE A 86 20.16 -9.12 -7.95
N GLY A 87 20.57 -8.77 -9.18
CA GLY A 87 20.04 -9.33 -10.43
C GLY A 87 18.66 -8.82 -10.82
N ARG A 88 18.09 -7.88 -10.03
CA ARG A 88 16.81 -7.21 -10.29
C ARG A 88 16.98 -6.19 -11.41
N GLN A 89 15.90 -5.90 -12.14
CA GLN A 89 15.94 -4.80 -13.13
C GLN A 89 15.97 -3.46 -12.43
N THR A 90 16.76 -2.54 -12.98
CA THR A 90 16.77 -1.15 -12.53
C THR A 90 15.43 -0.48 -12.82
N GLU A 91 15.07 0.49 -11.98
CA GLU A 91 13.87 1.29 -12.16
C GLU A 91 13.90 2.06 -13.49
N SER A 92 12.71 2.36 -14.00
CA SER A 92 12.61 3.13 -15.24
C SER A 92 12.92 4.60 -14.96
N VAL A 93 13.77 5.19 -15.80
CA VAL A 93 14.10 6.61 -15.75
C VAL A 93 12.95 7.38 -16.39
N VAL A 94 12.37 8.31 -15.64
CA VAL A 94 11.27 9.15 -16.12
C VAL A 94 11.79 10.56 -16.41
N GLY A 95 11.50 11.08 -17.58
CA GLY A 95 11.83 12.47 -17.90
C GLY A 95 11.43 12.91 -19.29
N HIS A 96 11.66 14.18 -19.58
CA HIS A 96 11.37 14.77 -20.89
C HIS A 96 12.54 14.56 -21.84
N PHE A 97 12.24 14.09 -23.05
CA PHE A 97 13.25 13.95 -24.10
C PHE A 97 13.58 15.33 -24.68
N LYS A 98 14.85 15.75 -24.57
CA LYS A 98 15.32 17.08 -25.03
C LYS A 98 16.06 17.02 -26.37
N GLY A 99 16.66 15.88 -26.72
CA GLY A 99 17.37 15.73 -27.98
C GLY A 99 18.48 14.68 -27.94
N TYR A 100 19.21 14.61 -29.06
CA TYR A 100 20.34 13.71 -29.27
C TYR A 100 21.68 14.44 -29.16
N ARG A 101 22.72 13.71 -28.75
CA ARG A 101 24.13 14.08 -28.89
C ARG A 101 24.73 13.31 -30.07
N ALA A 102 25.84 13.82 -30.60
CA ALA A 102 26.53 13.29 -31.79
C ALA A 102 26.90 11.78 -31.74
N GLU A 103 26.93 11.16 -30.56
CA GLU A 103 27.34 9.76 -30.33
C GLU A 103 26.20 8.90 -29.74
N ASN A 104 24.96 9.03 -30.24
CA ASN A 104 23.81 8.19 -29.83
C ASN A 104 23.42 8.28 -28.34
N ASP A 105 23.90 9.29 -27.63
CA ASP A 105 23.38 9.63 -26.31
C ASP A 105 22.15 10.51 -26.44
N ILE A 106 21.15 10.23 -25.62
CA ILE A 106 19.93 11.02 -25.49
C ILE A 106 19.90 11.74 -24.15
N LEU A 107 19.37 12.97 -24.18
CA LEU A 107 19.17 13.78 -22.99
C LEU A 107 17.73 13.60 -22.49
N ILE A 108 17.58 13.05 -21.29
CA ILE A 108 16.28 12.83 -20.64
C ILE A 108 16.28 13.60 -19.32
N GLY A 109 15.44 14.63 -19.23
CA GLY A 109 15.44 15.53 -18.08
C GLY A 109 16.81 16.22 -17.93
N GLU A 110 17.61 15.77 -16.98
CA GLU A 110 18.97 16.25 -16.72
C GLU A 110 20.04 15.14 -16.91
N GLY A 111 19.61 13.89 -17.16
CA GLY A 111 20.49 12.73 -17.30
C GLY A 111 20.77 12.36 -18.76
N TRP A 112 21.98 11.87 -19.01
CA TRP A 112 22.39 11.30 -20.29
C TRP A 112 22.20 9.80 -20.28
N VAL A 113 21.61 9.26 -21.35
CA VAL A 113 21.40 7.83 -21.52
C VAL A 113 21.82 7.42 -22.93
N THR A 114 22.60 6.36 -23.04
CA THR A 114 23.03 5.83 -24.35
C THR A 114 21.94 4.96 -24.96
N LEU A 115 21.58 5.19 -26.22
CA LEU A 115 20.49 4.47 -26.93
C LEU A 115 20.63 2.95 -26.89
N GLU A 116 21.87 2.44 -26.99
CA GLU A 116 22.14 0.99 -27.00
C GLU A 116 21.78 0.30 -25.68
N THR A 117 21.81 1.05 -24.58
CA THR A 117 21.49 0.52 -23.25
C THR A 117 19.99 0.45 -22.99
N ILE A 118 19.18 1.07 -23.85
CA ILE A 118 17.74 1.16 -23.70
C ILE A 118 17.09 -0.16 -24.07
N ARG A 119 16.19 -0.62 -23.21
CA ARG A 119 15.37 -1.80 -23.42
C ARG A 119 14.01 -1.47 -24.02
N ASN A 120 13.31 -0.53 -23.39
CA ASN A 120 11.94 -0.18 -23.70
C ASN A 120 11.69 1.30 -23.38
N VAL A 121 10.90 1.97 -24.21
CA VAL A 121 10.49 3.36 -24.01
C VAL A 121 8.97 3.44 -24.10
N GLN A 122 8.35 4.08 -23.11
CA GLN A 122 6.91 4.32 -23.08
C GLN A 122 6.62 5.80 -22.83
N ILE A 123 5.62 6.33 -23.51
CA ILE A 123 5.12 7.68 -23.24
C ILE A 123 4.22 7.59 -22.02
N LEU A 124 4.47 8.43 -21.02
CA LEU A 124 3.58 8.53 -19.88
C LEU A 124 2.40 9.43 -20.25
N TYR A 125 1.21 8.88 -20.05
CA TYR A 125 -0.04 9.60 -20.21
C TYR A 125 -0.47 10.06 -18.82
N GLU A 126 -0.33 11.35 -18.55
CA GLU A 126 -0.89 11.94 -17.34
C GLU A 126 -2.42 11.98 -17.47
N ASP A 127 -3.11 11.44 -16.48
CA ASP A 127 -4.53 11.63 -16.35
C ASP A 127 -4.81 13.09 -16.02
N LYS A 128 -5.72 13.71 -16.77
CA LYS A 128 -6.12 15.09 -16.52
C LYS A 128 -6.69 15.17 -15.10
N TRP A 129 -6.25 16.16 -14.32
CA TRP A 129 -6.61 16.35 -12.91
C TRP A 129 -8.10 16.23 -12.57
N PHE A 130 -8.99 16.66 -13.46
CA PHE A 130 -10.45 16.56 -13.26
C PHE A 130 -11.05 15.16 -13.49
N LYS A 131 -10.28 14.22 -14.03
CA LYS A 131 -10.68 12.81 -14.20
C LYS A 131 -10.22 11.92 -13.04
N VAL A 132 -9.38 12.45 -12.17
CA VAL A 132 -8.92 11.73 -10.98
C VAL A 132 -10.06 11.78 -9.97
N ASP A 133 -10.94 10.77 -9.99
CA ASP A 133 -11.96 10.58 -8.95
C ASP A 133 -11.25 10.26 -7.62
N VAL A 134 -10.85 11.28 -6.88
CA VAL A 134 -10.19 11.14 -5.55
C VAL A 134 -11.03 10.28 -4.61
N PHE A 135 -12.36 10.33 -4.76
CA PHE A 135 -13.32 9.65 -3.88
C PHE A 135 -13.62 8.19 -4.26
N ARG A 136 -13.13 7.68 -5.39
CA ARG A 136 -13.44 6.31 -5.83
C ARG A 136 -12.48 5.26 -5.27
N GLN A 137 -11.28 5.68 -4.84
CA GLN A 137 -10.23 4.77 -4.37
C GLN A 137 -10.49 4.21 -2.97
N ALA A 138 -11.27 4.92 -2.13
CA ALA A 138 -11.62 4.44 -0.79
C ALA A 138 -12.45 3.14 -0.82
N GLN A 139 -13.31 2.97 -1.83
CA GLN A 139 -14.19 1.79 -1.91
C GLN A 139 -13.49 0.49 -2.37
N LYS A 140 -12.28 0.57 -2.94
CA LYS A 140 -11.55 -0.61 -3.44
C LYS A 140 -10.64 -1.27 -2.40
N LYS A 141 -10.42 -0.62 -1.25
CA LYS A 141 -9.50 -1.08 -0.21
C LYS A 141 -10.16 -1.99 0.83
N GLU A 142 -11.48 -2.17 0.76
CA GLU A 142 -12.25 -2.99 1.70
C GLU A 142 -12.39 -4.46 1.27
N ASP A 143 -12.06 -4.80 0.02
CA ASP A 143 -12.24 -6.16 -0.53
C ASP A 143 -11.06 -7.11 -0.31
N THR A 144 -9.95 -6.68 0.32
CA THR A 144 -8.95 -7.64 0.79
C THR A 144 -9.51 -8.33 2.02
N PRO A 145 -9.67 -9.67 2.04
CA PRO A 145 -10.04 -10.35 3.27
C PRO A 145 -8.97 -9.97 4.30
N LYS A 146 -9.39 -9.28 5.37
CA LYS A 146 -8.54 -9.02 6.53
C LYS A 146 -8.04 -10.40 6.97
N ILE A 147 -6.78 -10.71 6.63
CA ILE A 147 -6.10 -11.86 7.21
C ILE A 147 -5.89 -11.45 8.66
N VAL A 148 -6.89 -11.76 9.47
CA VAL A 148 -6.72 -11.90 10.91
C VAL A 148 -5.49 -12.78 11.10
N PRO A 149 -4.46 -12.36 11.85
CA PRO A 149 -3.40 -13.27 12.21
C PRO A 149 -4.09 -14.41 12.95
N HIS A 150 -4.19 -15.57 12.29
CA HIS A 150 -4.58 -16.81 12.92
C HIS A 150 -3.42 -17.19 13.85
N LEU A 151 -3.36 -16.51 14.99
CA LEU A 151 -2.76 -17.09 16.17
C LEU A 151 -3.52 -18.38 16.39
N PHE A 152 -2.83 -19.49 16.17
CA PHE A 152 -3.27 -20.82 16.54
C PHE A 152 -3.94 -20.74 17.91
N PHE A 153 -5.26 -20.89 17.93
CA PHE A 153 -6.04 -21.14 19.12
C PHE A 153 -6.94 -22.31 18.78
N ASP A 154 -6.65 -23.44 19.41
CA ASP A 154 -7.48 -24.63 19.32
C ASP A 154 -8.88 -24.31 19.84
N SER A 155 -9.86 -24.69 19.00
CA SER A 155 -11.28 -24.88 19.22
C SER A 155 -11.85 -24.61 20.63
N GLU A 156 -12.81 -23.67 20.71
CA GLU A 156 -14.20 -24.01 21.08
C GLU A 156 -15.14 -22.82 20.81
N GLU A 157 -16.32 -23.16 20.31
CA GLU A 157 -17.33 -22.28 19.72
C GLU A 157 -18.02 -21.34 20.74
N GLN A 158 -18.35 -20.10 20.34
CA GLN A 158 -19.74 -19.60 20.18
C GLN A 158 -19.84 -18.06 20.24
N GLY A 159 -20.40 -17.49 19.17
CA GLY A 159 -21.29 -16.30 19.19
C GLY A 159 -20.68 -14.92 19.41
N PHE A 160 -20.28 -14.23 18.34
CA PHE A 160 -19.96 -12.80 18.39
C PHE A 160 -20.96 -11.98 17.57
N SER A 161 -21.83 -11.22 18.27
CA SER A 161 -22.78 -10.28 17.68
C SER A 161 -22.11 -8.91 17.48
N GLU A 162 -22.06 -8.44 16.23
CA GLU A 162 -22.26 -7.06 15.71
C GLU A 162 -21.83 -5.79 16.50
N MET A 163 -21.07 -5.85 17.60
CA MET A 163 -20.75 -4.68 18.46
C MET A 163 -19.28 -4.22 18.42
N GLU A 164 -18.45 -4.71 17.51
CA GLU A 164 -17.00 -4.43 17.55
C GLU A 164 -16.48 -3.37 16.56
N VAL A 165 -17.34 -2.76 15.73
CA VAL A 165 -16.88 -1.75 14.76
C VAL A 165 -16.87 -0.33 15.34
N SER A 166 -17.44 -0.09 16.53
CA SER A 166 -17.58 1.25 17.11
C SER A 166 -16.32 1.82 17.77
N TRP A 167 -15.36 0.99 18.17
CA TRP A 167 -14.30 1.42 19.10
C TRP A 167 -13.03 1.98 18.45
N LEU A 168 -12.90 1.85 17.12
CA LEU A 168 -11.71 2.33 16.39
C LEU A 168 -11.86 3.78 15.91
N ASP A 169 -13.09 4.25 15.72
CA ASP A 169 -13.38 5.64 15.30
C ASP A 169 -13.31 6.63 16.48
N ASP A 170 -13.60 6.18 17.70
CA ASP A 170 -13.56 7.00 18.92
C ASP A 170 -12.13 7.41 19.34
N PHE A 171 -11.10 6.66 18.93
CA PHE A 171 -9.71 6.95 19.28
C PHE A 171 -9.13 8.16 18.53
N TYR A 172 -9.70 8.52 17.37
CA TYR A 172 -9.24 9.64 16.53
C TYR A 172 -10.02 10.95 16.75
N GLN A 173 -11.03 10.97 17.62
CA GLN A 173 -11.84 12.17 17.90
C GLN A 173 -11.32 13.00 19.09
N GLY A 174 -10.11 12.74 19.58
CA GLY A 174 -9.52 13.44 20.72
C GLY A 174 -8.83 14.78 20.43
N ASP A 175 -8.68 15.18 19.17
CA ASP A 175 -8.04 16.45 18.80
C ASP A 175 -9.07 17.58 18.66
N GLU A 176 -9.82 17.85 19.73
CA GLU A 176 -10.55 19.12 19.90
C GLU A 176 -9.88 19.95 21.01
N TRP A 177 -9.09 20.91 20.53
CA TRP A 177 -8.63 22.16 21.14
C TRP A 177 -9.04 22.46 22.59
N ILE A 178 -8.05 22.61 23.47
CA ILE A 178 -8.17 23.44 24.67
C ILE A 178 -7.42 24.75 24.38
N GLU A 179 -8.18 25.84 24.27
CA GLU A 179 -7.70 27.24 24.31
C GLU A 179 -7.12 27.62 25.69
#